data_AF-A0A0U3D9L2-F1
#
_entry.id   AF-A0A0U3D9L2-F1
#
_cell.length_a   1.000
_cell.length_b   1.000
_cell.length_c   1.000
_cell.angle_alpha   90.00
_cell.angle_beta   90.00
_cell.angle_gamma   90.00
#
_symmetry.space_group_name_H-M   'P 1'
#
loop_
_entity.id
_entity.type
_entity.pdbx_description
1 polymer ?
#
loop_
_entity_poly.entity_id
_entity_poly.type
_entity_poly.pdbx_seq_one_letter_code
_entity_poly.pdbx_strand_id
1 'polypeptide(L)'
;MIETLLGGLLGGAFRLAPEILKWMDRKGERGHELAMQDKALEFEKIRGAQRMAEIGASAEAAWNVGAVDALREAVRTQGEKTGVRWADALSISVRPVITYWFMALYCAAKTAAFAAAVTAGAGWGAAILHAWTEADQALWAGVLNFWFLGRVFDRVRS
;
A
#
# COMPACT_ATOMS: atom_id res chain seq x y z
N MET A 1 47.98 -10.24 -68.05
CA MET A 1 48.15 -11.25 -66.96
C MET A 1 47.56 -10.79 -65.63
N ILE A 2 47.47 -9.48 -65.39
CA ILE A 2 46.78 -8.92 -64.23
C ILE A 2 45.25 -9.02 -64.38
N GLU A 3 44.71 -8.88 -65.60
CA GLU A 3 43.25 -8.97 -65.83
C GLU A 3 42.67 -10.37 -65.60
N THR A 4 43.40 -11.43 -65.91
CA THR A 4 42.96 -12.82 -65.68
C THR A 4 43.05 -13.23 -64.21
N LEU A 5 44.04 -12.74 -63.47
CA LEU A 5 44.11 -12.90 -62.02
C LEU A 5 43.00 -12.10 -61.32
N LEU A 6 42.74 -10.86 -61.75
CA LEU A 6 41.63 -10.05 -61.25
C LEU A 6 40.27 -10.65 -61.58
N GLY A 7 40.08 -11.18 -62.81
CA GLY A 7 38.83 -11.82 -63.22
C GLY A 7 38.53 -13.13 -62.48
N GLY A 8 39.55 -13.94 -62.19
CA GLY A 8 39.40 -15.15 -61.37
C GLY A 8 39.10 -14.84 -59.90
N LEU A 9 39.71 -13.79 -59.34
CA LEU A 9 39.50 -13.35 -57.97
C LEU A 9 38.13 -12.68 -57.80
N LEU A 10 37.70 -11.87 -58.76
CA LEU A 10 36.33 -11.30 -58.83
C LEU A 10 35.27 -12.39 -59.00
N GLY A 11 35.52 -13.41 -59.83
CA GLY A 11 34.62 -14.57 -59.98
C GLY A 11 34.50 -15.40 -58.71
N GLY A 12 35.59 -15.58 -57.96
CA GLY A 12 35.58 -16.21 -56.64
C GLY A 12 34.80 -15.39 -55.60
N ALA A 13 34.98 -14.07 -55.59
CA ALA A 13 34.23 -13.16 -54.72
C ALA A 13 32.72 -13.16 -55.02
N PHE A 14 32.32 -13.20 -56.29
CA PHE A 14 30.91 -13.29 -56.70
C PHE A 14 30.24 -14.62 -56.35
N ARG A 15 31.00 -15.72 -56.18
CA ARG A 15 30.46 -17.00 -55.67
C ARG A 15 30.24 -16.98 -54.16
N LEU A 16 31.04 -16.21 -53.42
CA LEU A 16 30.88 -16.04 -51.98
C LEU A 16 29.80 -15.00 -51.62
N ALA A 17 29.54 -14.04 -52.50
CA ALA A 17 28.48 -13.03 -52.33
C ALA A 17 27.10 -13.63 -51.96
N PRO A 18 26.55 -14.63 -52.67
CA PRO A 18 25.27 -15.24 -52.29
C PRO A 18 25.33 -16.01 -50.95
N GLU A 19 26.48 -16.59 -50.60
CA GLU A 19 26.67 -17.27 -49.31
C GLU A 19 26.69 -16.27 -48.14
N ILE A 20 27.33 -15.10 -48.34
CA ILE A 20 27.38 -13.99 -47.38
C ILE A 20 25.98 -13.39 -47.17
N LEU A 21 25.23 -13.19 -48.25
CA LEU A 21 23.84 -12.72 -48.18
C LEU A 21 22.95 -13.72 -47.41
N LYS A 22 23.05 -15.02 -47.70
CA LYS A 22 22.31 -16.05 -46.95
C LYS A 22 22.70 -16.10 -45.48
N TRP A 23 23.98 -15.91 -45.15
CA TRP A 23 24.42 -15.85 -43.76
C TRP A 23 23.86 -14.64 -43.03
N MET A 24 23.84 -13.48 -43.70
CA MET A 24 23.24 -12.26 -43.16
C MET A 24 21.73 -12.42 -42.93
N ASP A 25 21.01 -13.02 -43.87
CA ASP A 25 19.57 -13.32 -43.72
C ASP A 25 19.30 -14.27 -42.55
N ARG A 26 20.04 -15.39 -42.45
CA ARG A 26 19.91 -16.33 -41.33
C ARG A 26 20.21 -15.68 -39.98
N LYS A 27 21.17 -14.74 -39.95
CA LYS A 27 21.49 -13.97 -38.74
C LYS A 27 20.35 -13.00 -38.40
N GLY A 28 19.72 -12.38 -39.40
CA GLY A 28 18.54 -11.54 -39.26
C GLY A 28 17.33 -12.30 -38.73
N GLU A 29 16.99 -13.46 -39.32
CA GLU A 29 15.88 -14.31 -38.88
C GLU A 29 16.05 -14.78 -37.44
N ARG A 30 17.26 -15.26 -37.07
CA ARG A 30 17.55 -15.65 -35.68
C ARG A 30 17.46 -14.47 -34.71
N GLY A 31 17.93 -13.29 -35.12
CA GLY A 31 17.79 -12.07 -34.33
C GLY A 31 16.33 -11.66 -34.13
N HIS A 32 15.51 -11.85 -35.16
CA HIS A 32 14.07 -11.60 -35.11
C HIS A 32 13.34 -12.60 -34.21
N GLU A 33 13.66 -13.90 -34.29
CA GLU A 33 13.12 -14.94 -33.40
C GLU A 33 13.48 -14.67 -31.94
N LEU A 34 14.74 -14.29 -31.67
CA LEU A 34 15.17 -13.91 -30.31
C LEU A 34 14.40 -12.69 -29.81
N ALA A 35 14.26 -11.65 -30.62
CA ALA A 35 13.48 -10.47 -30.25
C ALA A 35 12.00 -10.80 -29.97
N MET A 36 11.41 -11.70 -30.74
CA MET A 36 10.04 -12.18 -30.51
C MET A 36 9.93 -12.97 -29.20
N GLN A 37 10.89 -13.85 -28.92
CA GLN A 37 10.94 -14.61 -27.67
C GLN A 37 11.14 -13.71 -26.45
N ASP A 38 12.05 -12.73 -26.54
CA ASP A 38 12.29 -11.76 -25.48
C ASP A 38 11.04 -10.93 -25.18
N LYS A 39 10.30 -10.50 -26.21
CA LYS A 39 9.03 -9.78 -26.04
C LYS A 39 7.94 -10.64 -25.43
N ALA A 40 7.86 -11.92 -25.80
CA ALA A 40 6.94 -12.86 -25.17
C ALA A 40 7.27 -13.05 -23.68
N LEU A 41 8.56 -13.18 -23.36
CA LEU A 41 9.03 -13.34 -21.98
C LEU A 41 8.83 -12.06 -21.15
N GLU A 42 9.03 -10.87 -21.73
CA GLU A 42 8.65 -9.60 -21.10
C GLU A 42 7.15 -9.53 -20.81
N PHE A 43 6.30 -9.96 -21.76
CA PHE A 43 4.85 -9.98 -21.55
C PHE A 43 4.45 -10.95 -20.43
N GLU A 44 5.04 -12.14 -20.39
CA GLU A 44 4.82 -13.09 -19.28
C GLU A 44 5.29 -12.54 -17.93
N LYS A 45 6.45 -11.88 -17.89
CA LYS A 45 6.93 -11.21 -16.67
C LYS A 45 5.95 -10.15 -16.18
N ILE A 46 5.45 -9.29 -17.08
CA ILE A 46 4.47 -8.25 -16.74
C ILE A 46 3.17 -8.89 -16.24
N ARG A 47 2.67 -9.91 -16.95
CA ARG A 47 1.46 -10.63 -16.56
C ARG A 47 1.63 -11.34 -15.20
N GLY A 48 2.79 -11.93 -14.96
CA GLY A 48 3.16 -12.54 -13.68
C GLY A 48 3.19 -11.51 -12.56
N ALA A 49 3.85 -10.36 -12.78
CA ALA A 49 3.90 -9.27 -11.82
C ALA A 49 2.50 -8.71 -11.50
N GLN A 50 1.66 -8.51 -12.52
CA GLN A 50 0.27 -8.08 -12.33
C GLN A 50 -0.53 -9.09 -11.51
N ARG A 51 -0.43 -10.38 -11.82
CA ARG A 51 -1.12 -11.43 -11.07
C ARG A 51 -0.66 -11.49 -9.61
N MET A 52 0.64 -11.30 -9.36
CA MET A 52 1.17 -11.20 -8.00
C MET A 52 0.65 -9.96 -7.27
N ALA A 53 0.53 -8.82 -7.95
CA ALA A 53 -0.06 -7.60 -7.39
C ALA A 53 -1.54 -7.78 -7.07
N GLU A 54 -2.32 -8.43 -7.94
CA GLU A 54 -3.73 -8.76 -7.70
C GLU A 54 -3.89 -9.71 -6.49
N ILE A 55 -3.05 -10.75 -6.41
CA ILE A 55 -3.03 -11.66 -5.24
C ILE A 55 -2.68 -10.88 -3.98
N GLY A 56 -1.64 -10.04 -4.01
CA GLY A 56 -1.25 -9.20 -2.88
C GLY A 56 -2.38 -8.29 -2.40
N ALA A 57 -3.03 -7.57 -3.30
CA ALA A 57 -4.17 -6.71 -2.99
C ALA A 57 -5.36 -7.50 -2.41
N SER A 58 -5.64 -8.70 -2.96
CA SER A 58 -6.71 -9.57 -2.44
C SER A 58 -6.40 -10.13 -1.05
N ALA A 59 -5.14 -10.46 -0.78
CA ALA A 59 -4.68 -10.96 0.52
C ALA A 59 -4.72 -9.86 1.57
N GLU A 60 -4.30 -8.64 1.22
CA GLU A 60 -4.40 -7.46 2.08
C GLU A 60 -5.86 -7.12 2.40
N ALA A 61 -6.76 -7.16 1.39
CA ALA A 61 -8.19 -7.00 1.60
C ALA A 61 -8.75 -8.09 2.53
N ALA A 62 -8.39 -9.37 2.33
CA ALA A 62 -8.85 -10.48 3.16
C ALA A 62 -8.34 -10.38 4.60
N TRP A 63 -7.07 -9.98 4.80
CA TRP A 63 -6.50 -9.73 6.12
C TRP A 63 -7.27 -8.60 6.85
N ASN A 64 -7.51 -7.49 6.15
CA ASN A 64 -8.24 -6.35 6.71
C ASN A 64 -9.68 -6.73 7.08
N VAL A 65 -10.37 -7.54 6.25
CA VAL A 65 -11.72 -8.06 6.56
C VAL A 65 -11.67 -9.00 7.77
N GLY A 66 -10.74 -9.95 7.83
CA GLY A 66 -10.61 -10.88 8.95
C GLY A 66 -10.30 -10.20 10.28
N ALA A 67 -9.44 -9.17 10.28
CA ALA A 67 -9.15 -8.38 11.47
C ALA A 67 -10.37 -7.58 11.94
N VAL A 68 -11.14 -7.00 11.02
CA VAL A 68 -12.39 -6.29 11.33
C VAL A 68 -13.46 -7.24 11.84
N ASP A 69 -13.58 -8.44 11.28
CA ASP A 69 -14.52 -9.47 11.74
C ASP A 69 -14.15 -9.99 13.13
N ALA A 70 -12.86 -10.21 13.41
CA ALA A 70 -12.40 -10.56 14.76
C ALA A 70 -12.70 -9.45 15.77
N LEU A 71 -12.51 -8.18 15.39
CA LEU A 71 -12.86 -7.04 16.23
C LEU A 71 -14.38 -6.96 16.47
N ARG A 72 -15.19 -7.17 15.42
CA ARG A 72 -16.64 -7.21 15.50
C ARG A 72 -17.11 -8.31 16.46
N GLU A 73 -16.51 -9.50 16.38
CA GLU A 73 -16.81 -10.63 17.24
C GLU A 73 -16.46 -10.35 18.70
N ALA A 74 -15.29 -9.74 18.96
CA ALA A 74 -14.90 -9.30 20.30
C ALA A 74 -15.84 -8.22 20.87
N VAL A 75 -16.36 -7.33 20.03
CA VAL A 75 -17.36 -6.32 20.45
C VAL A 75 -18.72 -6.99 20.72
N ARG A 76 -19.14 -7.95 19.90
CA ARG A 76 -20.39 -8.68 20.06
C ARG A 76 -20.42 -9.47 21.36
N THR A 77 -19.37 -10.25 21.64
CA THR A 77 -19.23 -11.04 22.87
C THR A 77 -19.23 -10.17 24.12
N GLN A 78 -18.72 -8.95 24.06
CA GLN A 78 -18.84 -7.96 25.14
C GLN A 78 -20.29 -7.53 25.43
N GLY A 79 -21.18 -7.62 24.44
CA GLY A 79 -22.60 -7.29 24.55
C GLY A 79 -23.51 -8.46 24.95
N GLU A 80 -23.01 -9.70 24.93
CA GLU A 80 -23.76 -10.87 25.38
C GLU A 80 -23.79 -10.93 26.90
N LYS A 81 -25.02 -10.98 27.46
CA LYS A 81 -25.22 -11.04 28.91
C LYS A 81 -25.02 -12.46 29.39
N THR A 82 -24.09 -12.64 30.32
CA THR A 82 -23.80 -13.93 30.98
C THR A 82 -24.87 -14.32 31.99
N GLY A 83 -25.76 -13.39 32.35
CA GLY A 83 -26.80 -13.57 33.38
C GLY A 83 -26.32 -13.20 34.78
N VAL A 84 -25.01 -12.99 34.96
CA VAL A 84 -24.41 -12.55 36.21
C VAL A 84 -24.31 -11.02 36.21
N ARG A 85 -25.23 -10.36 36.91
CA ARG A 85 -25.41 -8.89 36.87
C ARG A 85 -24.13 -8.08 37.12
N TRP A 86 -23.27 -8.51 38.03
CA TRP A 86 -22.03 -7.78 38.34
C TRP A 86 -20.96 -7.96 37.24
N ALA A 87 -20.86 -9.16 36.66
CA ALA A 87 -19.92 -9.45 35.58
C ALA A 87 -20.34 -8.72 34.30
N ASP A 88 -21.64 -8.70 34.00
CA ASP A 88 -22.22 -7.97 32.88
C ASP A 88 -22.02 -6.44 33.04
N ALA A 89 -22.24 -5.91 34.25
CA ALA A 89 -22.00 -4.50 34.55
C ALA A 89 -20.52 -4.11 34.37
N LEU A 90 -19.60 -4.95 34.86
CA LEU A 90 -18.17 -4.75 34.68
C LEU A 90 -17.81 -4.78 33.19
N SER A 91 -18.22 -5.82 32.45
CA SER A 91 -17.95 -6.00 31.02
C SER A 91 -18.40 -4.78 30.20
N ILE A 92 -19.63 -4.31 30.42
CA ILE A 92 -20.19 -3.16 29.71
C ILE A 92 -19.47 -1.85 30.09
N SER A 93 -19.01 -1.71 31.34
CA SER A 93 -18.35 -0.49 31.82
C SER A 93 -16.90 -0.33 31.36
N VAL A 94 -16.19 -1.42 31.07
CA VAL A 94 -14.75 -1.38 30.78
C VAL A 94 -14.44 -0.44 29.61
N ARG A 95 -15.20 -0.52 28.52
CA ARG A 95 -14.98 0.32 27.34
C ARG A 95 -15.19 1.82 27.64
N PRO A 96 -16.34 2.28 28.18
CA PRO A 96 -16.52 3.66 28.59
C PRO A 96 -15.48 4.15 29.59
N VAL A 97 -15.16 3.36 30.62
CA VAL A 97 -14.21 3.74 31.67
C VAL A 97 -12.82 3.96 31.08
N ILE A 98 -12.34 3.05 30.25
CA ILE A 98 -11.05 3.19 29.57
C ILE A 98 -11.07 4.44 28.67
N THR A 99 -12.14 4.66 27.89
CA THR A 99 -12.25 5.86 27.03
C THR A 99 -12.17 7.15 27.84
N TYR A 100 -12.94 7.28 28.92
CA TYR A 100 -12.90 8.47 29.77
C TYR A 100 -11.55 8.64 30.46
N TRP A 101 -10.93 7.55 30.90
CA TRP A 101 -9.60 7.59 31.52
C TRP A 101 -8.53 8.09 30.55
N PHE A 102 -8.49 7.56 29.32
CA PHE A 102 -7.55 8.02 28.29
C PHE A 102 -7.79 9.48 27.93
N MET A 103 -9.05 9.92 27.82
CA MET A 103 -9.38 11.32 27.58
C MET A 103 -8.92 12.22 28.74
N ALA A 104 -9.12 11.79 29.98
CA ALA A 104 -8.67 12.52 31.16
C ALA A 104 -7.14 12.66 31.19
N LEU A 105 -6.41 11.57 30.92
CA LEU A 105 -4.94 11.59 30.80
C LEU A 105 -4.47 12.51 29.66
N TYR A 106 -5.13 12.46 28.51
CA TYR A 106 -4.82 13.33 27.38
C TYR A 106 -5.00 14.81 27.75
N CYS A 107 -6.14 15.18 28.33
CA CYS A 107 -6.40 16.53 28.80
C CYS A 107 -5.35 16.96 29.84
N ALA A 108 -5.06 16.12 30.84
CA ALA A 108 -4.07 16.40 31.85
C ALA A 108 -2.68 16.65 31.25
N ALA A 109 -2.24 15.82 30.31
CA ALA A 109 -0.96 15.97 29.64
C ALA A 109 -0.89 17.27 28.81
N LYS A 110 -1.95 17.61 28.07
CA LYS A 110 -2.02 18.86 27.29
C LYS A 110 -2.04 20.09 28.19
N THR A 111 -2.80 20.05 29.28
CA THR A 111 -2.82 21.13 30.27
C THR A 111 -1.45 21.29 30.93
N ALA A 112 -0.77 20.19 31.28
CA ALA A 112 0.57 20.24 31.85
C ALA A 112 1.60 20.81 30.86
N ALA A 113 1.56 20.40 29.59
CA ALA A 113 2.45 20.90 28.55
C ALA A 113 2.23 22.40 28.30
N PHE A 114 0.97 22.84 28.23
CA PHE A 114 0.62 24.25 28.09
C PHE A 114 1.07 25.07 29.30
N ALA A 115 0.78 24.59 30.52
CA ALA A 115 1.20 25.25 31.75
C ALA A 115 2.72 25.38 31.82
N ALA A 116 3.46 24.32 31.49
CA ALA A 116 4.91 24.33 31.43
C ALA A 116 5.44 25.42 30.47
N ALA A 117 4.88 25.50 29.26
CA ALA A 117 5.26 26.52 28.28
C ALA A 117 5.02 27.94 28.78
N VAL A 118 3.86 28.20 29.39
CA VAL A 118 3.55 29.51 29.97
C VAL A 118 4.48 29.84 31.14
N THR A 119 4.75 28.87 32.03
CA THR A 119 5.69 29.07 33.15
C THR A 119 7.13 29.30 32.70
N ALA A 120 7.50 28.79 31.52
CA ALA A 120 8.80 29.04 30.89
C ALA A 120 8.89 30.40 30.20
N GLY A 121 7.84 31.23 30.29
CA GLY A 121 7.81 32.58 29.71
C GLY A 121 7.31 32.64 28.27
N ALA A 122 6.77 31.54 27.71
CA ALA A 122 6.16 31.58 26.39
C ALA A 122 4.88 32.41 26.40
N GLY A 123 4.68 33.24 25.37
CA GLY A 123 3.41 33.92 25.15
C GLY A 123 2.30 32.92 24.87
N TRP A 124 1.07 33.24 25.29
CA TRP A 124 -0.10 32.36 25.16
C TRP A 124 -0.34 31.86 23.74
N GLY A 125 -0.19 32.74 22.74
CA GLY A 125 -0.32 32.35 21.33
C GLY A 125 0.67 31.28 20.91
N ALA A 126 1.94 31.42 21.29
CA ALA A 126 2.97 30.42 21.02
C ALA A 126 2.72 29.12 21.80
N ALA A 127 2.31 29.21 23.06
CA ALA A 127 2.01 28.05 23.89
C ALA A 127 0.81 27.23 23.36
N ILE A 128 -0.24 27.89 22.86
CA ILE A 128 -1.40 27.20 22.23
C ILE A 128 -0.97 26.50 20.94
N LEU A 129 -0.26 27.22 20.07
CA LEU A 129 0.21 26.65 18.80
C LEU A 129 1.16 25.47 19.02
N HIS A 130 1.94 25.50 20.10
CA HIS A 130 2.85 24.39 20.41
C HIS A 130 2.14 23.20 21.07
N ALA A 131 1.10 23.46 21.88
CA ALA A 131 0.29 22.42 22.50
C ALA A 131 -0.59 21.68 21.48
N TRP A 132 -0.99 22.35 20.39
CA TRP A 132 -1.78 21.79 19.29
C TRP A 132 -0.89 21.23 18.18
N THR A 133 -0.90 19.92 18.01
CA THR A 133 0.00 19.18 17.12
C THR A 133 -0.76 18.51 15.97
N GLU A 134 -0.04 18.07 14.95
CA GLU A 134 -0.59 17.26 13.85
C GLU A 134 -1.24 15.96 14.36
N ALA A 135 -0.69 15.36 15.42
CA ALA A 135 -1.26 14.18 16.04
C ALA A 135 -2.66 14.46 16.63
N ASP A 136 -2.88 15.65 17.20
CA ASP A 136 -4.20 16.04 17.72
C ASP A 136 -5.19 16.26 16.59
N GLN A 137 -4.74 16.87 15.49
CA GLN A 137 -5.56 17.04 14.29
C GLN A 137 -5.99 15.69 13.72
N ALA A 138 -5.07 14.74 13.60
CA ALA A 138 -5.36 13.39 13.15
C ALA A 138 -6.33 12.66 14.09
N LEU A 139 -6.14 12.79 15.40
CA LEU A 139 -7.03 12.23 16.42
C LEU A 139 -8.46 12.79 16.25
N TRP A 140 -8.61 14.11 16.20
CA TRP A 140 -9.91 14.77 16.05
C TRP A 140 -10.56 14.48 14.70
N ALA A 141 -9.77 14.45 13.61
CA ALA A 141 -10.26 14.05 12.30
C ALA A 141 -10.80 12.62 12.33
N GLY A 142 -10.12 11.68 13.01
CA GLY A 142 -10.60 10.32 13.22
C GLY A 142 -11.93 10.26 13.98
N VAL A 143 -12.05 11.01 15.07
CA VAL A 143 -13.30 11.09 15.86
C VAL A 143 -14.45 11.67 15.03
N LEU A 144 -14.19 12.74 14.28
CA LEU A 144 -15.19 13.36 13.39
C LEU A 144 -15.59 12.41 12.26
N ASN A 145 -14.63 11.70 11.66
CA ASN A 145 -14.89 10.71 10.62
C ASN A 145 -15.79 9.58 11.15
N PHE A 146 -15.51 9.07 12.36
CA PHE A 146 -16.37 8.08 13.00
C PHE A 146 -17.79 8.61 13.28
N TRP A 147 -17.93 9.81 13.86
CA TRP A 147 -19.23 10.37 14.24
C TRP A 147 -20.09 10.83 13.06
N PHE A 148 -19.48 11.39 12.02
CA PHE A 148 -20.21 12.00 10.90
C PHE A 148 -20.21 11.14 9.64
N LEU A 149 -19.10 10.49 9.29
CA LEU A 149 -18.96 9.72 8.05
C LEU A 149 -19.38 8.25 8.22
N GLY A 150 -19.02 7.62 9.35
CA GLY A 150 -19.44 6.23 9.65
C GLY A 150 -20.97 6.05 9.64
N ARG A 151 -21.70 7.04 10.16
CA ARG A 151 -23.17 7.03 10.21
C ARG A 151 -23.85 7.25 8.85
N VAL A 152 -23.15 7.86 7.90
CA VAL A 152 -23.66 8.02 6.53
C VAL A 152 -23.66 6.67 5.82
N PHE A 153 -22.63 5.86 6.01
CA PHE A 153 -22.55 4.52 5.41
C PHE A 153 -23.55 3.53 6.03
N ASP A 154 -23.82 3.62 7.33
CA ASP A 154 -24.85 2.80 7.99
C ASP A 154 -26.26 3.08 7.45
N ARG A 155 -26.53 4.32 7.01
CA ARG A 155 -27.83 4.74 6.46
C ARG A 155 -28.05 4.33 5.01
N VAL A 156 -26.98 4.04 4.26
CA VAL A 156 -27.08 3.56 2.86
C VAL A 156 -27.30 2.04 2.79
N ARG A 157 -27.03 1.30 3.88
CA ARG A 157 -27.24 -0.15 3.97
C ARG A 157 -28.58 -0.57 4.60
N SER A 158 -29.38 0.37 5.12
CA SER A 158 -30.75 0.15 5.60
C SER A 158 -31.78 0.44 4.52
#